data_AF-A0A975CYV6-F1
#
_entry.id   AF-A0A975CYV6-F1
#
_cell.length_a   1.000
_cell.length_b   1.000
_cell.length_c   1.000
_cell.angle_alpha   90.00
_cell.angle_beta   90.00
_cell.angle_gamma   90.00
#
_symmetry.space_group_name_H-M   'P 1'
#
loop_
_entity.id
_entity.type
_entity.pdbx_description
1 polymer ?
#
loop_
_entity_poly.entity_id
_entity_poly.type
_entity_poly.pdbx_seq_one_letter_code
_entity_poly.pdbx_strand_id
1 'polypeptide(L)'
;MEPIVGKTYEGGTVEIDGKSFVSVVFKGTTIDFAGLAAPHFHGCSFHDVRWKFSGAAQLTVELLQAFQEAGNQALIDALFPPPKKRRLPTRR
;
A
#
# COMPACT_ATOMS: atom_id res chain seq x y z
N MET A 1 6.94 -11.09 13.91
CA MET A 1 7.06 -9.75 14.52
C MET A 1 5.70 -9.41 15.10
N GLU A 2 5.64 -8.94 16.33
CA GLU A 2 4.38 -8.53 16.97
C GLU A 2 3.76 -7.31 16.25
N PRO A 3 2.43 -7.21 16.17
CA PRO A 3 1.77 -6.08 15.52
C PRO A 3 1.93 -4.80 16.35
N ILE A 4 2.00 -3.67 15.65
CA ILE A 4 1.92 -2.33 16.26
C ILE A 4 0.44 -2.01 16.44
N VAL A 5 -0.03 -1.94 17.69
CA VAL A 5 -1.46 -1.82 18.02
C VAL A 5 -1.78 -0.46 18.64
N GLY A 6 -2.85 0.21 18.17
CA GLY A 6 -3.46 1.37 18.83
C GLY A 6 -2.62 2.66 18.83
N LYS A 7 -1.48 2.68 18.13
CA LYS A 7 -0.55 3.81 18.12
C LYS A 7 -1.04 4.95 17.24
N THR A 8 -0.69 6.18 17.59
CA THR A 8 -0.80 7.34 16.70
C THR A 8 0.60 7.80 16.28
N TYR A 9 0.80 8.00 14.98
CA TYR A 9 1.97 8.65 14.39
C TYR A 9 1.56 10.05 13.92
N GLU A 10 2.29 11.07 14.37
CA GLU A 10 2.06 12.47 13.99
C GLU A 10 3.31 13.07 13.35
N GLY A 11 3.19 13.53 12.10
CA GLY A 11 4.31 14.08 11.35
C GLY A 11 5.41 13.06 11.04
N GLY A 12 6.50 13.55 10.43
CA GLY A 12 7.68 12.72 10.14
C GLY A 12 7.43 11.62 9.11
N THR A 13 8.37 10.67 9.05
CA THR A 13 8.34 9.55 8.10
C THR A 13 8.14 8.23 8.84
N VAL A 14 7.23 7.39 8.34
CA VAL A 14 7.01 6.02 8.83
C VAL A 14 7.36 5.03 7.73
N GLU A 15 8.41 4.24 7.94
CA GLU A 15 8.73 3.08 7.11
C GLU A 15 7.77 1.93 7.41
N ILE A 16 7.23 1.27 6.39
CA ILE A 16 6.17 0.26 6.58
C ILE A 16 6.56 -1.17 6.21
N ASP A 17 7.67 -1.39 5.53
CA ASP A 17 8.05 -2.72 5.04
C ASP A 17 8.06 -3.78 6.13
N GLY A 18 7.32 -4.87 5.87
CA GLY A 18 7.20 -6.03 6.76
C GLY A 18 6.50 -5.77 8.10
N LYS A 19 5.93 -4.58 8.32
CA LYS A 19 5.25 -4.22 9.57
C LYS A 19 3.75 -4.50 9.48
N SER A 20 3.20 -4.94 10.61
CA SER A 20 1.76 -5.13 10.80
C SER A 20 1.22 -4.05 11.73
N PHE A 21 0.23 -3.28 11.27
CA PHE A 21 -0.41 -2.20 12.00
C PHE A 21 -1.88 -2.53 12.26
N VAL A 22 -2.32 -2.40 13.51
CA VAL A 22 -3.68 -2.71 13.95
C VAL A 22 -4.25 -1.52 14.72
N SER A 23 -5.35 -0.95 14.24
CA SER A 23 -6.00 0.22 14.85
C SER A 23 -5.05 1.42 15.04
N VAL A 24 -4.12 1.62 14.11
CA VAL A 24 -3.13 2.71 14.13
C VAL A 24 -3.66 3.94 13.39
N VAL A 25 -3.34 5.13 13.89
CA VAL A 25 -3.66 6.40 13.24
C VAL A 25 -2.38 7.04 12.71
N PHE A 26 -2.36 7.37 11.42
CA PHE A 26 -1.30 8.14 10.78
C PHE A 26 -1.82 9.54 10.47
N LYS A 27 -1.17 10.60 10.99
CA LYS A 27 -1.61 11.98 10.83
C LYS A 27 -0.46 12.88 10.38
N GLY A 28 -0.59 13.52 9.21
CA GLY A 28 0.46 14.42 8.69
C GLY A 28 1.78 13.72 8.35
N THR A 29 1.77 12.38 8.23
CA THR A 29 2.98 11.57 8.06
C THR A 29 3.32 11.35 6.59
N THR A 30 4.60 11.22 6.29
CA THR A 30 5.07 10.57 5.05
C THR A 30 5.18 9.07 5.30
N ILE A 31 4.48 8.26 4.53
CA ILE A 31 4.53 6.81 4.58
C ILE A 31 5.54 6.35 3.53
N ASP A 32 6.61 5.67 3.95
CA ASP A 32 7.67 5.20 3.06
C ASP A 32 7.58 3.67 2.88
N PHE A 33 7.37 3.26 1.62
CA PHE A 33 7.39 1.86 1.20
C PHE A 33 8.59 1.61 0.27
N ALA A 34 9.54 0.79 0.73
CA ALA A 34 10.76 0.47 0.01
C ALA A 34 10.63 -0.77 -0.89
N GLY A 35 9.60 -1.59 -0.70
CA GLY A 35 9.36 -2.81 -1.49
C GLY A 35 10.17 -4.02 -1.03
N LEU A 36 10.55 -4.07 0.24
CA LEU A 36 11.32 -5.15 0.86
C LEU A 36 10.42 -6.27 1.41
N ALA A 37 9.26 -5.92 1.95
CA ALA A 37 8.27 -6.88 2.42
C ALA A 37 6.89 -6.22 2.54
N ALA A 38 5.82 -6.99 2.24
CA ALA A 38 4.46 -6.45 2.27
C ALA A 38 4.06 -5.95 3.67
N PRO A 39 3.54 -4.72 3.80
CA PRO A 39 2.93 -4.24 5.03
C PRO A 39 1.51 -4.82 5.20
N HIS A 40 1.06 -4.91 6.44
CA HIS A 40 -0.33 -5.25 6.76
C HIS A 40 -0.99 -4.12 7.56
N PHE A 41 -2.19 -3.72 7.13
CA PHE A 41 -2.99 -2.70 7.82
C PHE A 41 -4.37 -3.27 8.16
N HIS A 42 -4.76 -3.19 9.43
CA HIS A 42 -6.08 -3.59 9.90
C HIS A 42 -6.68 -2.48 10.77
N GLY A 43 -7.86 -1.96 10.41
CA GLY A 43 -8.54 -0.91 11.16
C GLY A 43 -7.75 0.40 11.30
N CYS A 44 -6.75 0.64 10.43
CA CYS A 44 -5.92 1.84 10.49
C CYS A 44 -6.59 3.04 9.82
N SER A 45 -6.29 4.24 10.30
CA SER A 45 -6.78 5.50 9.74
C SER A 45 -5.63 6.36 9.23
N PHE A 46 -5.82 7.01 8.08
CA PHE A 46 -4.83 7.82 7.40
C PHE A 46 -5.39 9.23 7.19
N HIS A 47 -4.78 10.22 7.82
CA HIS A 47 -5.20 11.62 7.77
C HIS A 47 -4.05 12.49 7.27
N ASP A 48 -4.25 13.16 6.14
CA ASP A 48 -3.24 14.06 5.55
C ASP A 48 -1.86 13.37 5.38
N VAL A 49 -1.88 12.16 4.81
CA VAL A 49 -0.65 11.38 4.60
C VAL A 49 -0.10 11.58 3.20
N ARG A 50 1.22 11.57 3.07
CA ARG A 50 1.93 11.53 1.79
C ARG A 50 2.53 10.14 1.61
N TRP A 51 2.49 9.61 0.39
CA TRP A 51 3.12 8.33 0.06
C TRP A 51 4.45 8.57 -0.64
N LYS A 52 5.49 7.92 -0.14
CA LYS A 52 6.81 7.84 -0.73
C LYS A 52 7.09 6.39 -1.07
N PHE A 53 7.52 6.15 -2.30
CA PHE A 53 8.06 4.86 -2.72
C PHE A 53 9.56 5.03 -2.84
N SER A 54 10.31 4.14 -2.19
CA SER A 54 11.77 4.12 -2.24
C SER A 54 12.26 2.74 -2.68
N GLY A 55 13.56 2.59 -2.92
CA GLY A 55 14.17 1.29 -3.22
C GLY A 55 13.50 0.55 -4.38
N ALA A 56 13.21 -0.75 -4.17
CA ALA A 56 12.62 -1.61 -5.19
C ALA A 56 11.19 -1.21 -5.57
N ALA A 57 10.44 -0.63 -4.63
CA ALA A 57 9.10 -0.12 -4.93
C ALA A 57 9.16 1.08 -5.87
N GLN A 58 10.12 1.99 -5.68
CA GLN A 58 10.32 3.13 -6.58
C GLN A 58 10.61 2.69 -8.02
N LEU A 59 11.53 1.73 -8.19
CA LEU A 59 11.86 1.19 -9.52
C LEU A 59 10.64 0.59 -10.23
N THR A 60 9.74 -0.02 -9.47
CA THR A 60 8.48 -0.54 -10.01
C THR A 60 7.58 0.59 -10.49
N VAL A 61 7.45 1.67 -9.70
CA VAL A 61 6.67 2.86 -10.10
C VAL A 61 7.24 3.49 -11.37
N GLU A 62 8.57 3.64 -11.46
CA GLU A 62 9.25 4.16 -12.65
C GLU A 62 8.98 3.30 -13.89
N LEU A 63 9.01 1.97 -13.76
CA LEU A 63 8.66 1.06 -14.86
C LEU A 63 7.20 1.25 -15.32
N LEU A 64 6.25 1.37 -14.38
CA LEU A 64 4.84 1.59 -14.71
C LEU A 64 4.62 2.95 -15.38
N GLN A 65 5.33 3.98 -14.94
CA GLN A 65 5.33 5.30 -15.59
C GLN A 65 5.84 5.21 -17.03
N ALA A 66 6.93 4.49 -17.27
CA ALA A 66 7.45 4.29 -18.63
C ALA A 66 6.43 3.58 -19.55
N PHE A 67 5.67 2.61 -19.03
CA PHE A 67 4.57 2.01 -19.78
C PHE A 67 3.44 2.99 -20.09
N GLN A 68 3.08 3.83 -19.13
CA GLN A 68 2.05 4.85 -19.31
C GLN A 68 2.47 5.88 -20.39
N GLU A 69 3.70 6.39 -20.31
CA GLU A 69 4.27 7.34 -21.27
C GLU A 69 4.36 6.75 -22.69
N ALA A 70 4.65 5.45 -22.79
CA ALA A 70 4.65 4.72 -24.06
C ALA A 70 3.24 4.38 -24.58
N GLY A 71 2.17 4.78 -23.89
CA GLY A 71 0.78 4.51 -24.30
C GLY A 71 0.29 3.07 -24.04
N ASN A 72 1.02 2.28 -23.25
CA ASN A 72 0.71 0.87 -22.99
C ASN A 72 -0.23 0.67 -21.79
N GLN A 73 -1.36 1.37 -21.75
CA GLN A 73 -2.34 1.28 -20.65
C GLN A 73 -2.82 -0.16 -20.39
N ALA A 74 -2.95 -0.97 -21.45
CA ALA A 74 -3.37 -2.37 -21.34
C ALA A 74 -2.45 -3.23 -20.45
N LEU A 75 -1.15 -2.95 -20.41
CA LEU A 75 -0.22 -3.66 -19.52
C LEU A 75 -0.46 -3.28 -18.06
N ILE A 76 -0.72 -1.99 -17.79
CA ILE A 76 -1.05 -1.52 -16.44
C ILE A 76 -2.36 -2.15 -15.97
N ASP A 77 -3.39 -2.16 -16.82
CA ASP A 77 -4.70 -2.73 -16.48
C ASP A 77 -4.61 -4.23 -16.19
N ALA A 78 -3.73 -4.96 -16.89
CA ALA A 78 -3.50 -6.38 -16.66
C ALA A 78 -2.88 -6.69 -15.28
N LEU A 79 -2.17 -5.73 -14.67
CA LEU A 79 -1.60 -5.88 -13.33
C LEU A 79 -2.65 -5.71 -12.22
N PHE A 80 -3.76 -5.03 -12.51
CA PHE A 80 -4.84 -4.77 -11.56
C PHE A 80 -6.16 -5.43 -12.03
N PRO A 81 -6.19 -6.77 -12.17
CA PRO A 81 -7.39 -7.44 -12.67
C PRO A 81 -8.56 -7.21 -11.70
N PRO A 82 -9.80 -7.07 -12.23
CA PRO A 82 -10.96 -6.85 -11.39
C PRO A 82 -11.10 -7.99 -10.36
N PRO A 83 -11.55 -7.68 -9.13
CA PRO A 83 -11.72 -8.69 -8.10
C PRO A 83 -12.66 -9.79 -8.62
N LYS A 84 -12.19 -11.04 -8.59
CA LYS A 84 -13.03 -12.19 -8.95
C LYS A 84 -14.27 -12.16 -8.04
N LYS A 85 -15.47 -12.04 -8.62
CA LYS A 85 -16.74 -12.11 -7.87
C LYS A 85 -16.70 -13.38 -7.01
N ARG A 86 -16.56 -13.23 -5.69
CA ARG A 86 -16.74 -14.33 -4.76
C ARG A 86 -18.19 -14.80 -4.89
N ARG A 87 -18.39 -15.98 -5.46
CA ARG A 87 -19.68 -16.68 -5.38
C ARG A 87 -19.93 -16.93 -3.89
N LEU A 88 -20.81 -16.15 -3.28
CA LEU A 88 -21.32 -16.48 -1.96
C LEU A 88 -22.01 -17.85 -2.06
N PRO A 89 -21.74 -18.79 -1.13
CA PRO A 89 -22.44 -20.05 -1.12
C PRO A 89 -23.94 -19.78 -0.88
N THR A 90 -24.79 -20.25 -1.79
CA THR A 90 -26.24 -20.22 -1.64
C THR A 90 -26.59 -21.06 -0.41
N ARG A 91 -26.97 -20.42 0.70
CA ARG A 91 -27.58 -21.14 1.83
C ARG A 91 -28.90 -21.73 1.32
N ARG A 92 -28.97 -23.06 1.27
CA ARG A 92 -30.23 -23.81 1.20
C ARG A 92 -30.79 -23.97 2.60
#